data_AF-I0AGZ5-F1
#
_entry.id   AF-I0AGZ5-F1
#
_cell.length_a   1.000
_cell.length_b   1.000
_cell.length_c   1.000
_cell.angle_alpha   90.00
_cell.angle_beta   90.00
_cell.angle_gamma   90.00
#
_symmetry.space_group_name_H-M   'P 1'
#
loop_
_entity.id
_entity.type
_entity.pdbx_description
1 polymer ?
#
loop_
_entity_poly.entity_id
_entity_poly.type
_entity_poly.pdbx_seq_one_letter_code
_entity_poly.pdbx_strand_id
1 'polypeptide(L)'
;MIHQPAKYFQNAIGKSTEFGVSKSRAVLKRQRKEIIIDKAAELFARRDYYEVMMDDVAHLSKVAKGTLYNYFDSKEKLYEEIINSNLENLVASVKSGLNNESFIIEYLYSYVSSLFQFLISHKNFFKIYYSHLSKDDEFINSAIKLKTEELSSLLSDIIYKGKRERLFRDVEEDFAVRLIIGNIFNSVKRSIENNFSDEQLFSERENLFDFILHAIYAGFENSMIRPLRNKTIVLTRTVEQSAESASAFSELGAKVIIFPTLEIVPPTSWKSFDEIIFSKNKIDFLIFTSAHTVTMFVHRLQELQKEFDYSKTKVVAIGSKTSQVCEQCKIPVNIIPKKFSGEGVVEALSKFNLKDKIVFIPRSAIGRAELPKGLEELGAVIKTVPVYNVSLPRKSVIEESLKQLKESKPDVYVFTSPSTFENFLTIMKVDNPVLYFKGVDVAAIGPTTKSAIESKKVKVSIMPSEYTIKGLANKMIEYYRTKEK
;
A
#
# COMPACT_ATOMS: atom_id res chain seq x y z
N MET A 1 30.10 31.73 -15.06
CA MET A 1 31.40 31.15 -14.67
C MET A 1 31.27 29.63 -14.84
N ILE A 2 31.35 29.12 -16.06
CA ILE A 2 32.54 28.51 -16.69
C ILE A 2 33.38 27.70 -15.69
N HIS A 3 33.26 26.37 -15.70
CA HIS A 3 34.39 25.45 -15.53
C HIS A 3 34.16 24.15 -16.32
N GLN A 4 35.17 23.79 -17.10
CA GLN A 4 35.24 22.71 -18.09
C GLN A 4 35.32 21.31 -17.45
N PRO A 5 34.85 20.24 -18.12
CA PRO A 5 35.28 18.87 -17.81
C PRO A 5 36.61 18.53 -18.51
N ALA A 6 37.52 17.94 -17.75
CA ALA A 6 38.87 17.56 -18.16
C ALA A 6 38.92 16.21 -18.90
N LYS A 7 39.58 16.24 -20.07
CA LYS A 7 40.51 15.26 -20.66
C LYS A 7 40.51 13.82 -20.11
N TYR A 8 39.94 12.89 -20.88
CA TYR A 8 40.36 11.48 -20.91
C TYR A 8 40.27 10.90 -22.33
N PHE A 9 41.14 11.34 -23.23
CA PHE A 9 41.48 10.62 -24.46
C PHE A 9 42.88 11.06 -24.89
N GLN A 10 43.89 10.24 -24.58
CA GLN A 10 45.15 10.11 -25.31
C GLN A 10 46.07 9.16 -24.52
N ASN A 11 46.27 7.95 -25.06
CA ASN A 11 47.54 7.22 -25.12
C ASN A 11 47.31 5.70 -25.14
N ALA A 12 47.17 5.13 -26.34
CA ALA A 12 47.66 3.79 -26.66
C ALA A 12 47.61 3.55 -28.18
N ILE A 13 48.27 4.41 -28.97
CA ILE A 13 48.73 4.04 -30.32
C ILE A 13 50.25 4.01 -30.23
N GLY A 14 50.76 2.81 -29.92
CA GLY A 14 52.19 2.53 -29.78
C GLY A 14 52.59 1.38 -30.68
N LYS A 15 53.15 1.75 -31.83
CA LYS A 15 54.18 1.05 -32.62
C LYS A 15 53.93 -0.41 -33.05
N SER A 16 53.72 -0.53 -34.35
CA SER A 16 54.10 -1.64 -35.21
C SER A 16 55.49 -2.20 -34.88
N THR A 17 55.53 -3.49 -34.57
CA THR A 17 56.72 -4.33 -34.72
C THR A 17 56.28 -5.61 -35.43
N GLU A 18 56.78 -5.78 -36.66
CA GLU A 18 56.71 -7.05 -37.40
C GLU A 18 57.63 -8.06 -36.74
N PHE A 19 57.10 -9.22 -36.32
CA PHE A 19 57.85 -10.49 -36.25
C PHE A 19 56.90 -11.70 -36.24
N GLY A 20 57.01 -12.54 -37.28
CA GLY A 20 57.20 -13.99 -37.12
C GLY A 20 56.01 -14.89 -36.76
N VAL A 21 55.47 -15.51 -37.81
CA VAL A 21 54.67 -16.75 -37.90
C VAL A 21 54.93 -17.81 -36.80
N SER A 22 53.91 -18.09 -35.98
CA SER A 22 53.50 -19.43 -35.49
C SER A 22 52.36 -19.28 -34.46
N LYS A 23 51.11 -19.09 -34.90
CA LYS A 23 49.95 -19.27 -34.00
C LYS A 23 49.88 -20.75 -33.61
N SER A 24 50.07 -21.06 -32.33
CA SER A 24 49.99 -22.43 -31.79
C SER A 24 48.71 -23.13 -32.27
N ARG A 25 48.79 -24.43 -32.61
CA ARG A 25 47.67 -25.26 -33.09
C ARG A 25 46.45 -25.22 -32.14
N ALA A 26 46.68 -25.02 -30.85
CA ALA A 26 45.63 -24.87 -29.83
C ALA A 26 44.88 -23.53 -29.97
N VAL A 27 45.59 -22.43 -30.28
CA VAL A 27 45.00 -21.10 -30.50
C VAL A 27 44.08 -21.12 -31.73
N LEU A 28 44.54 -21.74 -32.83
CA LEU A 28 43.73 -21.89 -34.04
C LEU A 28 42.48 -22.77 -33.83
N LYS A 29 42.61 -23.85 -33.03
CA LYS A 29 41.48 -24.71 -32.65
C LYS A 29 40.44 -23.93 -31.84
N ARG A 30 40.88 -23.10 -30.89
CA ARG A 30 40.01 -22.23 -30.08
C ARG A 30 39.30 -21.16 -30.93
N GLN A 31 40.05 -20.43 -31.77
CA GLN A 31 39.47 -19.41 -32.67
C GLN A 31 38.42 -20.01 -33.61
N ARG A 32 38.66 -21.23 -34.11
CA ARG A 32 37.68 -21.92 -34.96
C ARG A 32 36.44 -22.35 -34.20
N LYS A 33 36.57 -22.82 -32.95
CA LYS A 33 35.42 -23.12 -32.07
C LYS A 33 34.58 -21.87 -31.81
N GLU A 34 35.22 -20.73 -31.53
CA GLU A 34 34.54 -19.44 -31.30
C GLU A 34 33.76 -18.97 -32.55
N ILE A 35 34.34 -19.10 -33.75
CA ILE A 35 33.65 -18.78 -35.01
C ILE A 35 32.40 -19.66 -35.20
N ILE A 36 32.51 -20.96 -34.92
CA ILE A 36 31.36 -21.88 -35.03
C ILE A 36 30.25 -21.48 -34.06
N ILE A 37 30.59 -21.16 -32.80
CA ILE A 37 29.64 -20.71 -31.78
C ILE A 37 28.91 -19.43 -32.22
N ASP A 38 29.65 -18.43 -32.71
CA ASP A 38 29.07 -17.16 -33.17
C ASP A 38 28.08 -17.36 -34.33
N LYS A 39 28.47 -18.17 -35.33
CA LYS A 39 27.62 -18.47 -36.49
C LYS A 39 26.43 -19.36 -36.16
N ALA A 40 26.60 -20.31 -35.26
CA ALA A 40 25.48 -21.08 -34.75
C ALA A 40 24.49 -20.20 -33.98
N ALA A 41 24.98 -19.30 -33.11
CA ALA A 41 24.14 -18.36 -32.38
C ALA A 41 23.36 -17.43 -33.33
N GLU A 42 23.95 -17.02 -34.45
CA GLU A 42 23.25 -16.26 -35.49
C GLU A 42 22.05 -17.03 -36.08
N LEU A 43 22.18 -18.34 -36.31
CA LEU A 43 21.09 -19.18 -36.81
C LEU A 43 19.99 -19.38 -35.76
N PHE A 44 20.38 -19.76 -34.53
CA PHE A 44 19.45 -19.98 -33.42
C PHE A 44 18.73 -18.71 -32.96
N ALA A 45 19.29 -17.52 -33.23
CA ALA A 45 18.62 -16.25 -32.93
C ALA A 45 17.58 -15.82 -33.98
N ARG A 46 17.57 -16.47 -35.16
CA ARG A 46 16.68 -16.14 -36.29
C ARG A 46 15.62 -17.20 -36.55
N ARG A 47 15.85 -18.43 -36.11
CA ARG A 47 15.01 -19.61 -36.36
C ARG A 47 14.75 -20.33 -35.07
N ASP A 48 13.63 -21.04 -34.99
CA ASP A 48 13.34 -21.89 -33.83
C ASP A 48 14.37 -23.02 -33.72
N TYR A 49 14.62 -23.48 -32.49
CA TYR A 49 15.62 -24.52 -32.20
C TYR A 49 15.48 -25.76 -33.10
N TYR A 50 14.24 -26.20 -33.36
CA TYR A 50 13.95 -27.38 -34.15
C TYR A 50 14.23 -27.20 -35.66
N GLU A 51 14.23 -25.97 -36.15
CA GLU A 51 14.47 -25.64 -37.57
C GLU A 51 15.96 -25.57 -37.93
N VAL A 52 16.84 -25.39 -36.94
CA VAL A 52 18.28 -25.31 -37.18
C VAL A 52 18.85 -26.71 -37.36
N MET A 53 19.59 -26.92 -38.45
CA MET A 53 20.31 -28.16 -38.73
C MET A 53 21.83 -27.96 -38.58
N MET A 54 22.54 -29.02 -38.17
CA MET A 54 24.02 -29.00 -38.08
C MET A 54 24.69 -28.67 -39.43
N ASP A 55 24.06 -29.04 -40.54
CA ASP A 55 24.57 -28.75 -41.88
C ASP A 55 24.49 -27.25 -42.20
N ASP A 56 23.45 -26.56 -41.74
CA ASP A 56 23.33 -25.10 -41.86
C ASP A 56 24.45 -24.38 -41.12
N VAL A 57 24.75 -24.85 -39.91
CA VAL A 57 25.84 -24.30 -39.08
C VAL A 57 27.20 -24.52 -39.75
N ALA A 58 27.45 -25.72 -40.28
CA ALA A 58 28.71 -26.04 -40.97
C ALA A 58 28.89 -25.15 -42.20
N HIS A 59 27.84 -24.98 -43.00
CA HIS A 59 27.83 -24.12 -44.17
C HIS A 59 28.09 -22.66 -43.81
N LEU A 60 27.34 -22.10 -42.83
CA LEU A 60 27.48 -20.71 -42.41
C LEU A 60 28.86 -20.43 -41.77
N SER A 61 29.40 -21.40 -41.04
CA SER A 61 30.71 -21.32 -40.40
C SER A 61 31.88 -21.58 -41.37
N LYS A 62 31.60 -21.94 -42.62
CA LYS A 62 32.59 -22.33 -43.65
C LYS A 62 33.52 -23.46 -43.18
N VAL A 63 32.95 -24.48 -42.52
CA VAL A 63 33.67 -25.69 -42.11
C VAL A 63 33.01 -26.93 -42.69
N ALA A 64 33.78 -28.00 -42.92
CA ALA A 64 33.20 -29.28 -43.32
C ALA A 64 32.34 -29.87 -42.19
N LYS A 65 31.27 -30.60 -42.54
CA LYS A 65 30.37 -31.26 -41.58
C LYS A 65 31.12 -32.09 -40.54
N GLY A 66 32.05 -32.95 -40.97
CA GLY A 66 32.89 -33.73 -40.05
C GLY A 66 33.77 -32.88 -39.13
N THR A 67 34.19 -31.69 -39.56
CA THR A 67 34.92 -30.75 -38.68
C THR A 67 34.02 -30.21 -37.59
N LEU A 68 32.76 -29.89 -37.89
CA LEU A 68 31.79 -29.41 -36.90
C LEU A 68 31.54 -30.47 -35.81
N TYR A 69 31.30 -31.72 -36.23
CA TYR A 69 31.09 -32.84 -35.30
C TYR A 69 32.32 -33.16 -34.43
N ASN A 70 33.54 -32.81 -34.87
CA ASN A 70 34.73 -32.92 -34.00
C ASN A 70 34.75 -31.91 -32.85
N TYR A 71 33.96 -30.82 -32.93
CA TYR A 71 33.82 -29.84 -31.84
C TYR A 71 32.55 -30.06 -31.02
N PHE A 72 31.47 -30.51 -31.67
CA PHE A 72 30.15 -30.62 -31.09
C PHE A 72 29.46 -31.90 -31.56
N ASP A 73 29.31 -32.86 -30.64
CA ASP A 73 28.76 -34.18 -30.95
C ASP A 73 27.30 -34.13 -31.42
N SER A 74 26.57 -33.07 -31.04
CA SER A 74 25.16 -32.90 -31.39
C SER A 74 24.73 -31.43 -31.44
N LYS A 75 23.52 -31.18 -31.97
CA LYS A 75 22.90 -29.85 -31.99
C LYS A 75 22.66 -29.32 -30.58
N GLU A 76 22.21 -30.20 -29.68
CA GLU A 76 22.00 -29.94 -28.25
C GLU A 76 23.31 -29.49 -27.60
N LYS A 77 24.40 -30.22 -27.80
CA LYS A 77 25.72 -29.85 -27.24
C LYS A 77 26.24 -28.52 -27.75
N LEU A 78 26.05 -28.24 -29.04
CA LEU A 78 26.37 -26.93 -29.62
C LEU A 78 25.53 -25.83 -28.98
N TYR A 79 24.23 -26.06 -28.80
CA TYR A 79 23.31 -25.11 -28.21
C TYR A 79 23.63 -24.81 -26.73
N GLU A 80 23.89 -25.86 -25.93
CA GLU A 80 24.35 -25.76 -24.55
C GLU A 80 25.65 -24.95 -24.47
N GLU A 81 26.62 -25.22 -25.35
CA GLU A 81 27.89 -24.48 -25.36
C GLU A 81 27.67 -23.00 -25.67
N ILE A 82 26.80 -22.65 -26.62
CA ILE A 82 26.47 -21.26 -26.96
C ILE A 82 25.96 -20.53 -25.71
N ILE A 83 25.02 -21.12 -24.97
CA ILE A 83 24.44 -20.47 -23.79
C ILE A 83 25.47 -20.40 -22.66
N ASN A 84 26.12 -21.52 -22.33
CA ASN A 84 27.06 -21.61 -21.21
C ASN A 84 28.26 -20.67 -21.38
N SER A 85 28.90 -20.68 -22.56
CA SER A 85 30.07 -19.82 -22.80
C SER A 85 29.73 -18.33 -22.73
N ASN A 86 28.57 -17.93 -23.26
CA ASN A 86 28.12 -16.55 -23.17
C ASN A 86 27.70 -16.16 -21.74
N LEU A 87 27.07 -17.05 -20.98
CA LEU A 87 26.73 -16.79 -19.57
C LEU A 87 27.97 -16.66 -18.69
N GLU A 88 28.99 -17.51 -18.91
CA GLU A 88 30.27 -17.39 -18.23
C GLU A 88 30.93 -16.04 -18.52
N ASN A 89 30.95 -15.61 -19.78
CA ASN A 89 31.46 -14.31 -20.19
C ASN A 89 30.64 -13.16 -19.61
N LEU A 90 29.31 -13.31 -19.52
CA LEU A 90 28.43 -12.31 -18.92
C LEU A 90 28.74 -12.12 -17.44
N VAL A 91 28.77 -13.22 -16.67
CA VAL A 91 29.08 -13.19 -15.23
C VAL A 91 30.47 -12.60 -15.01
N ALA A 92 31.46 -13.00 -15.80
CA ALA A 92 32.81 -12.46 -15.71
C ALA A 92 32.86 -10.95 -16.01
N SER A 93 32.14 -10.50 -17.06
CA SER A 93 32.02 -9.08 -17.43
C SER A 93 31.42 -8.26 -16.29
N VAL A 94 30.29 -8.70 -15.72
CA VAL A 94 29.64 -8.02 -14.60
C VAL A 94 30.57 -7.97 -13.39
N LYS A 95 31.18 -9.10 -12.98
CA LYS A 95 32.11 -9.13 -11.84
C LYS A 95 33.32 -8.21 -12.04
N SER A 96 33.87 -8.17 -13.25
CA SER A 96 35.02 -7.31 -13.55
C SER A 96 34.69 -5.82 -13.41
N GLY A 97 33.47 -5.41 -13.77
CA GLY A 97 32.98 -4.04 -13.60
C GLY A 97 32.81 -3.62 -12.15
N LEU A 98 32.64 -4.58 -11.22
CA LEU A 98 32.42 -4.29 -9.80
C LEU A 98 33.73 -4.10 -9.00
N ASN A 99 34.89 -4.45 -9.55
CA ASN A 99 36.15 -4.48 -8.79
C ASN A 99 36.80 -3.11 -8.50
N ASN A 100 36.23 -2.00 -8.98
CA ASN A 100 36.88 -0.68 -8.97
C ASN A 100 36.15 0.40 -8.15
N GLU A 101 35.03 0.08 -7.50
CA GLU A 101 34.18 1.10 -6.87
C GLU A 101 34.25 1.09 -5.34
N SER A 102 34.13 2.27 -4.73
CA SER A 102 34.13 2.46 -3.26
C SER A 102 32.74 2.66 -2.65
N PHE A 103 31.73 2.95 -3.48
CA PHE A 103 30.41 3.40 -3.04
C PHE A 103 29.30 2.54 -3.65
N ILE A 104 28.26 2.22 -2.87
CA ILE A 104 27.27 1.19 -3.24
C ILE A 104 26.39 1.58 -4.43
N ILE A 105 26.16 2.87 -4.66
CA ILE A 105 25.37 3.36 -5.81
C ILE A 105 26.14 3.11 -7.11
N GLU A 106 27.46 3.24 -7.06
CA GLU A 106 28.39 3.02 -8.15
C GLU A 106 28.53 1.51 -8.43
N TYR A 107 28.49 0.64 -7.40
CA TYR A 107 28.33 -0.80 -7.61
C TYR A 107 27.04 -1.13 -8.36
N LEU A 108 25.92 -0.52 -7.97
CA LEU A 108 24.64 -0.70 -8.68
C LEU A 108 24.73 -0.20 -10.13
N TYR A 109 25.33 0.97 -10.34
CA TYR A 109 25.54 1.55 -11.67
C TYR A 109 26.37 0.63 -12.56
N SER A 110 27.50 0.14 -12.05
CA SER A 110 28.39 -0.78 -12.76
C SER A 110 27.70 -2.10 -13.05
N TYR A 111 26.93 -2.66 -12.10
CA TYR A 111 26.14 -3.87 -12.35
C TYR A 111 25.14 -3.67 -13.50
N VAL A 112 24.31 -2.62 -13.43
CA VAL A 112 23.29 -2.31 -14.44
C VAL A 112 23.96 -2.05 -15.80
N SER A 113 25.03 -1.26 -15.82
CA SER A 113 25.72 -0.86 -17.04
C SER A 113 26.45 -2.01 -17.71
N SER A 114 27.18 -2.83 -16.96
CA SER A 114 27.89 -4.00 -17.50
C SER A 114 26.92 -5.05 -18.03
N LEU A 115 25.81 -5.31 -17.31
CA LEU A 115 24.79 -6.25 -17.77
C LEU A 115 24.09 -5.73 -19.04
N PHE A 116 23.64 -4.47 -19.05
CA PHE A 116 22.99 -3.87 -20.22
C PHE A 116 23.92 -3.88 -21.44
N GLN A 117 25.15 -3.40 -21.28
CA GLN A 117 26.13 -3.31 -22.37
C GLN A 117 26.46 -4.69 -22.94
N PHE A 118 26.68 -5.70 -22.08
CA PHE A 118 26.98 -7.05 -22.54
C PHE A 118 25.83 -7.61 -23.40
N LEU A 119 24.59 -7.49 -22.93
CA LEU A 119 23.43 -8.04 -23.64
C LEU A 119 23.18 -7.34 -24.98
N ILE A 120 23.37 -6.02 -25.06
CA ILE A 120 23.30 -5.26 -26.31
C ILE A 120 24.40 -5.69 -27.30
N SER A 121 25.64 -5.82 -26.82
CA SER A 121 26.77 -6.26 -27.66
C SER A 121 26.62 -7.70 -28.15
N HIS A 122 25.84 -8.53 -27.47
CA HIS A 122 25.61 -9.94 -27.82
C HIS A 122 24.13 -10.22 -28.14
N LYS A 123 23.52 -9.42 -29.03
CA LYS A 123 22.07 -9.49 -29.37
C LYS A 123 21.56 -10.88 -29.76
N ASN A 124 22.37 -11.71 -30.43
CA ASN A 124 21.97 -13.07 -30.81
C ASN A 124 21.86 -13.98 -29.58
N PHE A 125 22.85 -13.91 -28.68
CA PHE A 125 22.79 -14.56 -27.39
C PHE A 125 21.60 -14.07 -26.56
N PHE A 126 21.36 -12.75 -26.50
CA PHE A 126 20.21 -12.22 -25.77
C PHE A 126 18.87 -12.79 -26.28
N LYS A 127 18.66 -12.86 -27.60
CA LYS A 127 17.43 -13.44 -28.17
C LYS A 127 17.23 -14.90 -27.76
N ILE A 128 18.30 -15.68 -27.82
CA ILE A 128 18.30 -17.09 -27.39
C ILE A 128 17.97 -17.17 -25.89
N TYR A 129 18.71 -16.45 -25.06
CA TYR A 129 18.60 -16.49 -23.60
C TYR A 129 17.25 -15.96 -23.10
N TYR A 130 16.73 -14.86 -23.67
CA TYR A 130 15.42 -14.30 -23.31
C TYR A 130 14.27 -15.25 -23.65
N SER A 131 14.37 -15.98 -24.77
CA SER A 131 13.37 -17.00 -25.12
C SER A 131 13.33 -18.15 -24.11
N HIS A 132 14.46 -18.49 -23.49
CA HIS A 132 14.56 -19.52 -22.46
C HIS A 132 13.96 -19.08 -21.12
N LEU A 133 14.13 -17.81 -20.73
CA LEU A 133 13.57 -17.30 -19.47
C LEU A 133 12.03 -17.24 -19.44
N SER A 134 11.40 -17.29 -20.62
CA SER A 134 9.94 -17.17 -20.77
C SER A 134 9.23 -18.51 -20.97
N LYS A 135 9.96 -19.59 -21.23
CA LYS A 135 9.43 -20.94 -21.37
C LYS A 135 9.83 -21.72 -20.11
N ASP A 136 8.90 -22.43 -19.49
CA ASP A 136 9.21 -23.51 -18.54
C ASP A 136 9.85 -24.66 -19.34
N ASP A 137 11.03 -24.41 -19.91
CA ASP A 137 11.67 -25.28 -20.87
C ASP A 137 12.48 -26.33 -20.11
N GLU A 138 12.16 -27.60 -20.34
CA GLU A 138 12.88 -28.77 -19.81
C GLU A 138 14.37 -28.78 -20.21
N PHE A 139 14.73 -27.94 -21.19
CA PHE A 139 16.09 -27.71 -21.68
C PHE A 139 16.96 -26.80 -20.82
N ILE A 140 16.42 -26.13 -19.78
CA ILE A 140 17.27 -25.36 -18.85
C ILE A 140 18.07 -26.34 -17.98
N ASN A 141 19.27 -26.67 -18.46
CA ASN A 141 20.25 -27.44 -17.70
C ASN A 141 20.58 -26.71 -16.37
N SER A 142 20.82 -27.46 -15.29
CA SER A 142 21.19 -26.94 -13.97
C SER A 142 22.34 -25.92 -14.02
N ALA A 143 23.28 -26.06 -14.95
CA ALA A 143 24.39 -25.12 -15.12
C ALA A 143 23.92 -23.70 -15.51
N ILE A 144 22.93 -23.59 -16.40
CA ILE A 144 22.35 -22.30 -16.82
C ILE A 144 21.65 -21.63 -15.64
N LYS A 145 20.83 -22.41 -14.92
CA LYS A 145 20.11 -21.93 -13.74
C LYS A 145 21.06 -21.40 -12.66
N LEU A 146 22.12 -22.15 -12.35
CA LEU A 146 23.15 -21.75 -11.38
C LEU A 146 23.82 -20.42 -11.76
N LYS A 147 24.08 -20.18 -13.06
CA LYS A 147 24.67 -18.92 -13.53
C LYS A 147 23.69 -17.75 -13.52
N THR A 148 22.42 -18.00 -13.81
CA THR A 148 21.36 -16.99 -13.65
C THR A 148 21.20 -16.61 -12.17
N GLU A 149 21.21 -17.59 -11.28
CA GLU A 149 21.19 -17.37 -9.82
C GLU A 149 22.43 -16.61 -9.34
N GLU A 150 23.60 -16.85 -9.93
CA GLU A 150 24.83 -16.11 -9.62
C GLU A 150 24.70 -14.60 -9.92
N LEU A 151 24.07 -14.22 -11.04
CA LEU A 151 23.79 -12.81 -11.35
C LEU A 151 22.80 -12.19 -10.34
N SER A 152 21.73 -12.90 -10.03
CA SER A 152 20.76 -12.48 -9.02
C SER A 152 21.39 -12.30 -7.63
N SER A 153 22.31 -13.19 -7.25
CA SER A 153 23.04 -13.10 -5.98
C SER A 153 23.92 -11.86 -5.91
N LEU A 154 24.63 -11.51 -6.99
CA LEU A 154 25.46 -10.30 -7.03
C LEU A 154 24.63 -9.03 -6.78
N LEU A 155 23.44 -8.94 -7.41
CA LEU A 155 22.54 -7.82 -7.19
C LEU A 155 21.92 -7.83 -5.79
N SER A 156 21.55 -9.01 -5.28
CA SER A 156 21.05 -9.18 -3.91
C SER A 156 22.06 -8.66 -2.89
N ASP A 157 23.36 -8.97 -3.05
CA ASP A 157 24.42 -8.46 -2.19
C ASP A 157 24.54 -6.93 -2.24
N ILE A 158 24.39 -6.33 -3.43
CA ILE A 158 24.40 -4.86 -3.60
C ILE A 158 23.21 -4.23 -2.85
N ILE A 159 22.01 -4.78 -3.01
CA ILE A 159 20.79 -4.28 -2.34
C ILE A 159 20.92 -4.43 -0.82
N TYR A 160 21.37 -5.59 -0.35
CA TYR A 160 21.56 -5.87 1.07
C TYR A 160 22.56 -4.90 1.71
N LYS A 161 23.71 -4.66 1.06
CA LYS A 161 24.71 -3.68 1.54
C LYS A 161 24.14 -2.26 1.57
N GLY A 162 23.45 -1.82 0.51
CA GLY A 162 22.88 -0.48 0.48
C GLY A 162 21.75 -0.26 1.50
N LYS A 163 20.97 -1.29 1.84
CA LYS A 163 20.03 -1.29 2.97
C LYS A 163 20.75 -1.11 4.31
N ARG A 164 21.83 -1.87 4.53
CA ARG A 164 22.65 -1.77 5.76
C ARG A 164 23.29 -0.39 5.92
N GLU A 165 23.73 0.22 4.83
CA GLU A 165 24.29 1.58 4.79
C GLU A 165 23.23 2.68 4.83
N ARG A 166 21.94 2.32 4.84
CA ARG A 166 20.78 3.24 4.81
C ARG A 166 20.71 4.13 3.57
N LEU A 167 21.40 3.75 2.48
CA LEU A 167 21.31 4.41 1.18
C LEU A 167 20.14 3.89 0.36
N PHE A 168 19.75 2.63 0.57
CA PHE A 168 18.55 2.04 -0.05
C PHE A 168 17.42 1.86 0.97
N ARG A 169 16.17 2.04 0.52
CA ARG A 169 14.97 1.81 1.33
C ARG A 169 14.85 0.34 1.71
N ASP A 170 14.15 0.07 2.81
CA ASP A 170 13.90 -1.31 3.28
C ASP A 170 12.90 -2.03 2.36
N VAL A 171 13.41 -2.56 1.25
CA VAL A 171 12.68 -3.38 0.28
C VAL A 171 12.86 -4.86 0.57
N GLU A 172 11.84 -5.64 0.23
CA GLU A 172 11.97 -7.08 0.08
C GLU A 172 12.95 -7.35 -1.08
N GLU A 173 13.98 -8.14 -0.81
CA GLU A 173 15.19 -8.24 -1.64
C GLU A 173 14.93 -9.03 -2.91
N ASP A 174 14.24 -10.17 -2.82
CA ASP A 174 13.92 -11.03 -3.96
C ASP A 174 13.00 -10.32 -4.96
N PHE A 175 12.00 -9.59 -4.45
CA PHE A 175 11.15 -8.69 -5.24
C PHE A 175 11.96 -7.60 -5.96
N ALA A 176 12.87 -6.93 -5.27
CA ALA A 176 13.68 -5.87 -5.86
C ALA A 176 14.63 -6.42 -6.95
N VAL A 177 15.30 -7.55 -6.69
CA VAL A 177 16.18 -8.23 -7.66
C VAL A 177 15.40 -8.60 -8.92
N ARG A 178 14.24 -9.26 -8.79
CA ARG A 178 13.41 -9.65 -9.94
C ARG A 178 12.97 -8.46 -10.77
N LEU A 179 12.51 -7.38 -10.14
CA LEU A 179 12.10 -6.18 -10.86
C LEU A 179 13.28 -5.52 -11.57
N ILE A 180 14.43 -5.34 -10.91
CA ILE A 180 15.59 -4.69 -11.52
C ILE A 180 16.09 -5.47 -12.72
N ILE A 181 16.28 -6.79 -12.59
CA ILE A 181 16.68 -7.66 -13.71
C ILE A 181 15.64 -7.59 -14.83
N GLY A 182 14.35 -7.70 -14.51
CA GLY A 182 13.27 -7.60 -15.49
C GLY A 182 13.28 -6.28 -16.28
N ASN A 183 13.51 -5.16 -15.60
CA ASN A 183 13.62 -3.85 -16.26
C ASN A 183 14.81 -3.79 -17.22
N ILE A 184 15.99 -4.29 -16.81
CA ILE A 184 17.18 -4.35 -17.67
C ILE A 184 16.89 -5.16 -18.94
N PHE A 185 16.29 -6.34 -18.80
CA PHE A 185 16.00 -7.22 -19.93
C PHE A 185 14.97 -6.60 -20.88
N ASN A 186 13.94 -5.95 -20.34
CA ASN A 186 12.93 -5.28 -21.16
C ASN A 186 13.49 -4.06 -21.89
N SER A 187 14.36 -3.27 -21.26
CA SER A 187 15.07 -2.17 -21.93
C SER A 187 15.96 -2.68 -23.05
N VAL A 188 16.76 -3.73 -22.82
CA VAL A 188 17.57 -4.36 -23.87
C VAL A 188 16.72 -4.88 -25.03
N LYS A 189 15.63 -5.59 -24.73
CA LYS A 189 14.69 -6.10 -25.74
C LYS A 189 14.15 -4.97 -26.60
N ARG A 190 13.61 -3.93 -25.96
CA ARG A 190 13.07 -2.74 -26.63
C ARG A 190 14.13 -2.06 -27.49
N SER A 191 15.36 -1.90 -27.00
CA SER A 191 16.45 -1.31 -27.77
C SER A 191 16.80 -2.11 -29.02
N ILE A 192 16.83 -3.45 -28.93
CA ILE A 192 17.11 -4.33 -30.06
C ILE A 192 15.96 -4.31 -31.09
N GLU A 193 14.71 -4.41 -30.63
CA GLU A 193 13.52 -4.43 -31.51
C GLU A 193 13.36 -3.11 -32.29
N ASN A 194 13.74 -1.99 -31.68
CA ASN A 194 13.64 -0.66 -32.30
C ASN A 194 14.95 -0.18 -32.95
N ASN A 195 15.99 -1.02 -33.02
CA ASN A 195 17.31 -0.70 -33.60
C ASN A 195 17.89 0.64 -33.12
N PHE A 196 17.95 0.83 -31.79
CA PHE A 196 18.46 2.07 -31.21
C PHE A 196 19.89 2.41 -31.68
N SER A 197 20.14 3.68 -31.97
CA SER A 197 21.49 4.23 -32.21
C SER A 197 22.33 4.23 -30.92
N ASP A 198 23.65 4.43 -31.02
CA ASP A 198 24.53 4.51 -29.86
C ASP A 198 24.10 5.61 -28.85
N GLU A 199 23.60 6.74 -29.36
CA GLU A 199 23.06 7.83 -28.53
C GLU A 199 21.77 7.40 -27.80
N GLN A 200 20.88 6.69 -28.49
CA GLN A 200 19.66 6.15 -27.89
C GLN A 200 19.94 5.04 -26.88
N LEU A 201 20.94 4.18 -27.13
CA LEU A 201 21.40 3.15 -26.21
C LEU A 201 22.00 3.76 -24.93
N PHE A 202 22.79 4.82 -25.08
CA PHE A 202 23.29 5.59 -23.95
C PHE A 202 22.13 6.15 -23.14
N SER A 203 21.19 6.86 -23.78
CA SER A 203 20.04 7.45 -23.10
C SER A 203 19.14 6.41 -22.41
N GLU A 204 18.86 5.28 -23.05
CA GLU A 204 18.05 4.20 -22.46
C GLU A 204 18.73 3.64 -21.19
N ARG A 205 20.05 3.41 -21.22
CA ARG A 205 20.79 2.91 -20.07
C ARG A 205 20.79 3.89 -18.90
N GLU A 206 21.00 5.18 -19.15
CA GLU A 206 20.99 6.21 -18.10
C GLU A 206 19.58 6.38 -17.50
N ASN A 207 18.53 6.42 -18.34
CA ASN A 207 17.14 6.49 -17.86
C ASN A 207 16.74 5.24 -17.05
N LEU A 208 17.18 4.06 -17.48
CA LEU A 208 16.96 2.81 -16.78
C LEU A 208 17.61 2.83 -15.40
N PHE A 209 18.88 3.23 -15.32
CA PHE A 209 19.58 3.33 -14.04
C PHE A 209 18.93 4.36 -13.13
N ASP A 210 18.59 5.54 -13.64
CA ASP A 210 17.91 6.59 -12.89
C ASP A 210 16.59 6.07 -12.29
N PHE A 211 15.76 5.40 -13.09
CA PHE A 211 14.52 4.80 -12.64
C PHE A 211 14.73 3.74 -11.55
N ILE A 212 15.71 2.84 -11.73
CA ILE A 212 16.06 1.80 -10.75
C ILE A 212 16.53 2.43 -9.44
N LEU A 213 17.42 3.41 -9.51
CA LEU A 213 17.95 4.11 -8.33
C LEU A 213 16.81 4.79 -7.58
N HIS A 214 15.95 5.55 -8.26
CA HIS A 214 14.78 6.19 -7.65
C HIS A 214 13.81 5.20 -7.01
N ALA A 215 13.67 4.00 -7.60
CA ALA A 215 12.83 2.95 -7.04
C ALA A 215 13.35 2.40 -5.71
N ILE A 216 14.67 2.42 -5.45
CA ILE A 216 15.26 1.80 -4.26
C ILE A 216 16.03 2.76 -3.35
N TYR A 217 16.22 4.02 -3.72
CA TYR A 217 16.95 4.99 -2.92
C TYR A 217 16.16 5.43 -1.68
N ALA A 218 16.84 5.55 -0.54
CA ALA A 218 16.24 5.96 0.72
C ALA A 218 16.08 7.47 0.87
N GLY A 219 16.83 8.27 0.10
CA GLY A 219 16.87 9.73 0.23
C GLY A 219 15.66 10.48 -0.35
N PHE A 220 14.70 9.77 -0.96
CA PHE A 220 13.40 10.36 -1.28
C PHE A 220 12.48 10.31 -0.05
N GLU A 221 11.96 11.45 0.39
CA GLU A 221 11.01 11.54 1.50
C GLU A 221 9.66 10.87 1.14
N ASN A 222 9.60 9.53 1.25
CA ASN A 222 8.35 8.76 1.12
C ASN A 222 7.31 9.10 2.20
N SER A 223 7.71 9.84 3.25
CA SER A 223 6.87 10.31 4.35
C SER A 223 5.79 11.33 3.92
N MET A 224 5.85 11.81 2.68
CA MET A 224 4.85 12.71 2.09
C MET A 224 3.65 11.98 1.47
N ILE A 225 3.80 10.72 1.02
CA ILE A 225 2.74 10.00 0.29
C ILE A 225 1.93 9.09 1.23
N ARG A 226 2.57 8.45 2.21
CA ARG A 226 1.92 7.58 3.22
C ARG A 226 2.60 7.72 4.58
N PRO A 227 2.34 8.82 5.31
CA PRO A 227 3.07 9.17 6.53
C PRO A 227 2.85 8.21 7.70
N LEU A 228 1.82 7.36 7.65
CA LEU A 228 1.53 6.36 8.69
C LEU A 228 1.80 4.93 8.19
N ARG A 229 2.60 4.77 7.12
CA ARG A 229 3.00 3.46 6.61
C ARG A 229 3.62 2.62 7.73
N ASN A 230 3.30 1.32 7.74
CA ASN A 230 3.75 0.34 8.73
C ASN A 230 3.29 0.59 10.17
N LYS A 231 2.39 1.56 10.42
CA LYS A 231 1.76 1.74 11.73
C LYS A 231 0.47 0.92 11.81
N THR A 232 0.31 0.19 12.90
CA THR A 232 -0.94 -0.50 13.24
C THR A 232 -1.72 0.32 14.27
N ILE A 233 -2.90 0.79 13.88
CA ILE A 233 -3.76 1.67 14.67
C ILE A 233 -5.00 0.90 15.12
N VAL A 234 -5.27 0.88 16.42
CA VAL A 234 -6.50 0.31 16.97
C VAL A 234 -7.50 1.44 17.23
N LEU A 235 -8.66 1.40 16.57
CA LEU A 235 -9.69 2.42 16.70
C LEU A 235 -10.91 1.88 17.44
N THR A 236 -11.25 2.49 18.59
CA THR A 236 -12.22 1.91 19.53
C THR A 236 -13.68 2.40 19.40
N ARG A 237 -14.19 2.66 18.19
CA ARG A 237 -15.55 3.19 17.91
C ARG A 237 -16.59 2.11 17.59
N THR A 238 -17.89 2.46 17.56
CA THR A 238 -18.95 1.57 17.05
C THR A 238 -18.70 1.15 15.60
N VAL A 239 -19.23 -0.01 15.19
CA VAL A 239 -19.10 -0.57 13.83
C VAL A 239 -19.64 0.40 12.76
N GLU A 240 -20.75 1.10 13.00
CA GLU A 240 -21.30 2.00 11.97
C GLU A 240 -20.47 3.29 11.80
N GLN A 241 -19.65 3.65 12.80
CA GLN A 241 -18.83 4.88 12.77
C GLN A 241 -17.38 4.61 12.35
N SER A 242 -16.99 3.35 12.22
CA SER A 242 -15.60 2.95 12.04
C SER A 242 -15.13 2.99 10.59
N ALA A 243 -16.01 2.81 9.59
CA ALA A 243 -15.59 2.81 8.18
C ALA A 243 -14.99 4.17 7.73
N GLU A 244 -15.74 5.25 7.93
CA GLU A 244 -15.29 6.63 7.64
C GLU A 244 -14.09 7.05 8.50
N SER A 245 -14.05 6.60 9.76
CA SER A 245 -12.93 6.93 10.65
C SER A 245 -11.66 6.13 10.31
N ALA A 246 -11.82 4.90 9.81
CA ALA A 246 -10.71 4.04 9.42
C ALA A 246 -10.07 4.52 8.11
N SER A 247 -10.86 4.99 7.13
CA SER A 247 -10.32 5.49 5.86
C SER A 247 -9.34 6.65 6.07
N ALA A 248 -9.62 7.55 7.03
CA ALA A 248 -8.74 8.67 7.38
C ALA A 248 -7.32 8.25 7.79
N PHE A 249 -7.13 7.03 8.29
CA PHE A 249 -5.82 6.49 8.65
C PHE A 249 -5.28 5.53 7.58
N SER A 250 -6.14 4.69 6.98
CA SER A 250 -5.75 3.75 5.93
C SER A 250 -5.24 4.46 4.67
N GLU A 251 -5.83 5.60 4.29
CA GLU A 251 -5.36 6.43 3.18
C GLU A 251 -3.94 6.97 3.42
N LEU A 252 -3.56 7.16 4.69
CA LEU A 252 -2.21 7.56 5.10
C LEU A 252 -1.24 6.38 5.20
N GLY A 253 -1.67 5.16 4.84
CA GLY A 253 -0.86 3.94 4.82
C GLY A 253 -0.86 3.11 6.09
N ALA A 254 -1.67 3.45 7.09
CA ALA A 254 -1.76 2.68 8.33
C ALA A 254 -2.58 1.39 8.14
N LYS A 255 -2.23 0.34 8.89
CA LYS A 255 -3.10 -0.81 9.12
C LYS A 255 -4.07 -0.47 10.24
N VAL A 256 -5.37 -0.39 9.96
CA VAL A 256 -6.38 -0.04 10.97
C VAL A 256 -7.11 -1.29 11.45
N ILE A 257 -7.08 -1.53 12.76
CA ILE A 257 -7.89 -2.54 13.45
C ILE A 257 -9.07 -1.83 14.08
N ILE A 258 -10.26 -2.12 13.58
CA ILE A 258 -11.50 -1.61 14.15
C ILE A 258 -11.84 -2.49 15.35
N PHE A 259 -11.92 -1.89 16.54
CA PHE A 259 -12.26 -2.61 17.76
C PHE A 259 -13.51 -2.00 18.41
N PRO A 260 -14.71 -2.51 18.11
CA PRO A 260 -15.93 -1.99 18.69
C PRO A 260 -15.92 -2.07 20.22
N THR A 261 -16.22 -0.97 20.89
CA THR A 261 -16.36 -0.92 22.36
C THR A 261 -17.76 -0.55 22.81
N LEU A 262 -18.63 -0.26 21.84
CA LEU A 262 -20.03 0.12 22.01
C LEU A 262 -20.83 -0.53 20.88
N GLU A 263 -22.02 -0.98 21.20
CA GLU A 263 -23.01 -1.48 20.24
C GLU A 263 -24.33 -0.74 20.44
N ILE A 264 -24.90 -0.27 19.33
CA ILE A 264 -26.23 0.31 19.31
C ILE A 264 -27.22 -0.85 19.23
N VAL A 265 -28.07 -0.97 20.24
CA VAL A 265 -29.07 -2.04 20.35
C VAL A 265 -30.47 -1.46 20.42
N PRO A 266 -31.51 -2.23 20.07
CA PRO A 266 -32.89 -1.82 20.28
C PRO A 266 -33.17 -1.39 21.75
N PRO A 267 -34.19 -0.55 22.00
CA PRO A 267 -34.58 -0.17 23.34
C PRO A 267 -35.14 -1.39 24.09
N THR A 268 -35.18 -1.32 25.43
CA THR A 268 -35.75 -2.39 26.26
C THR A 268 -37.24 -2.65 25.97
N SER A 269 -37.95 -1.64 25.48
CA SER A 269 -39.32 -1.77 25.01
C SER A 269 -39.61 -0.75 23.91
N TRP A 270 -40.34 -1.20 22.89
CA TRP A 270 -40.87 -0.34 21.82
C TRP A 270 -42.27 0.19 22.13
N LYS A 271 -42.90 -0.20 23.24
CA LYS A 271 -44.32 0.07 23.52
C LYS A 271 -44.68 1.55 23.35
N SER A 272 -43.92 2.47 23.95
CA SER A 272 -44.21 3.90 23.86
C SER A 272 -43.98 4.49 22.46
N PHE A 273 -43.05 3.92 21.69
CA PHE A 273 -42.85 4.29 20.30
C PHE A 273 -44.04 3.84 19.46
N ASP A 274 -44.41 2.56 19.56
CA ASP A 274 -45.51 1.96 18.83
C ASP A 274 -46.83 2.68 19.15
N GLU A 275 -47.11 2.99 20.41
CA GLU A 275 -48.28 3.77 20.84
C GLU A 275 -48.39 5.12 20.12
N ILE A 276 -47.26 5.82 19.94
CA ILE A 276 -47.22 7.10 19.21
C ILE A 276 -47.50 6.86 17.72
N ILE A 277 -46.87 5.86 17.11
CA ILE A 277 -47.05 5.54 15.69
C ILE A 277 -48.48 5.07 15.37
N PHE A 278 -49.10 4.29 16.25
CA PHE A 278 -50.48 3.85 16.08
C PHE A 278 -51.51 4.92 16.45
N SER A 279 -51.12 5.93 17.23
CA SER A 279 -52.02 7.04 17.54
C SER A 279 -52.32 7.87 16.28
N LYS A 280 -53.58 8.29 16.12
CA LYS A 280 -53.96 9.28 15.10
C LYS A 280 -53.64 10.72 15.54
N ASN A 281 -52.85 10.89 16.60
CA ASN A 281 -52.53 12.20 17.13
C ASN A 281 -51.60 12.92 16.15
N LYS A 282 -51.88 14.20 15.93
CA LYS A 282 -51.04 15.04 15.09
C LYS A 282 -49.66 15.21 15.72
N ILE A 283 -48.61 15.06 14.94
CA ILE A 283 -47.24 15.42 15.32
C ILE A 283 -46.84 16.65 14.48
N ASP A 284 -46.67 17.80 15.12
CA ASP A 284 -46.30 19.03 14.42
C ASP A 284 -44.81 19.05 14.06
N PHE A 285 -43.95 18.52 14.94
CA PHE A 285 -42.49 18.44 14.73
C PHE A 285 -41.94 17.06 15.08
N LEU A 286 -41.00 16.56 14.28
CA LEU A 286 -40.23 15.35 14.53
C LEU A 286 -38.73 15.69 14.57
N ILE A 287 -38.05 15.43 15.69
CA ILE A 287 -36.67 15.84 15.89
C ILE A 287 -35.76 14.62 15.99
N PHE A 288 -34.87 14.45 15.01
CA PHE A 288 -33.83 13.45 15.02
C PHE A 288 -32.53 14.00 15.62
N THR A 289 -32.17 13.52 16.80
CA THR A 289 -30.97 13.97 17.52
C THR A 289 -29.69 13.28 17.07
N SER A 290 -29.78 12.18 16.33
CA SER A 290 -28.62 11.43 15.83
C SER A 290 -28.99 10.57 14.62
N ALA A 291 -28.00 10.23 13.79
CA ALA A 291 -28.15 9.29 12.69
C ALA A 291 -28.71 7.93 13.14
N HIS A 292 -28.26 7.38 14.28
CA HIS A 292 -28.77 6.11 14.82
C HIS A 292 -30.26 6.17 15.15
N THR A 293 -30.75 7.32 15.62
CA THR A 293 -32.17 7.52 15.85
C THR A 293 -32.96 7.34 14.56
N VAL A 294 -32.47 7.89 13.44
CA VAL A 294 -33.11 7.78 12.13
C VAL A 294 -33.18 6.32 11.68
N THR A 295 -32.05 5.61 11.73
CA THR A 295 -31.97 4.21 11.34
C THR A 295 -32.92 3.34 12.16
N MET A 296 -32.94 3.52 13.48
CA MET A 296 -33.80 2.73 14.38
C MET A 296 -35.28 3.07 14.22
N PHE A 297 -35.61 4.34 13.99
CA PHE A 297 -36.96 4.79 13.68
C PHE A 297 -37.50 4.11 12.42
N VAL A 298 -36.72 4.14 11.32
CA VAL A 298 -37.10 3.53 10.04
C VAL A 298 -37.19 2.02 10.16
N HIS A 299 -36.22 1.38 10.82
CA HIS A 299 -36.22 -0.06 11.05
C HIS A 299 -37.48 -0.50 11.79
N ARG A 300 -37.87 0.21 12.87
CA ARG A 300 -39.09 -0.12 13.61
C ARG A 300 -40.36 0.10 12.78
N LEU A 301 -40.44 1.16 11.98
CA LEU A 301 -41.58 1.36 11.07
C LEU A 301 -41.73 0.23 10.05
N GLN A 302 -40.60 -0.27 9.53
CA GLN A 302 -40.59 -1.41 8.60
C GLN A 302 -41.07 -2.71 9.30
N GLU A 303 -40.60 -2.99 10.51
CA GLU A 303 -41.09 -4.13 11.31
C GLU A 303 -42.59 -4.05 11.58
N LEU A 304 -43.11 -2.84 11.83
CA LEU A 304 -44.54 -2.60 12.03
C LEU A 304 -45.35 -2.58 10.72
N GLN A 305 -44.69 -2.62 9.56
CA GLN A 305 -45.29 -2.43 8.24
C GLN A 305 -46.14 -1.15 8.18
N LYS A 306 -45.59 -0.04 8.72
CA LYS A 306 -46.22 1.28 8.76
C LYS A 306 -45.37 2.32 8.05
N GLU A 307 -46.06 3.30 7.48
CA GLU A 307 -45.45 4.53 6.97
C GLU A 307 -45.78 5.69 7.91
N PHE A 308 -44.83 6.61 8.05
CA PHE A 308 -45.04 7.85 8.79
C PHE A 308 -45.45 8.95 7.82
N ASP A 309 -46.58 9.62 8.08
CA ASP A 309 -47.05 10.73 7.27
C ASP A 309 -46.28 12.02 7.62
N TYR A 310 -45.34 12.40 6.75
CA TYR A 310 -44.56 13.64 6.91
C TYR A 310 -45.27 14.88 6.37
N SER A 311 -46.43 14.77 5.70
CA SER A 311 -47.08 15.90 5.00
C SER A 311 -47.49 17.06 5.93
N LYS A 312 -47.73 16.74 7.21
CA LYS A 312 -48.15 17.71 8.24
C LYS A 312 -47.14 17.85 9.38
N THR A 313 -45.94 17.27 9.23
CA THR A 313 -44.90 17.24 10.25
C THR A 313 -43.64 17.92 9.74
N LYS A 314 -43.10 18.86 10.52
CA LYS A 314 -41.80 19.47 10.24
C LYS A 314 -40.69 18.60 10.85
N VAL A 315 -39.86 17.99 10.01
CA VAL A 315 -38.72 17.18 10.44
C VAL A 315 -37.50 18.06 10.67
N VAL A 316 -36.86 17.87 11.81
CA VAL A 316 -35.63 18.55 12.23
C VAL A 316 -34.50 17.54 12.35
N ALA A 317 -33.40 17.76 11.65
CA ALA A 317 -32.17 16.97 11.82
C ALA A 317 -31.11 17.86 12.46
N ILE A 318 -30.60 17.48 13.65
CA ILE A 318 -29.71 18.35 14.44
C ILE A 318 -28.39 18.66 13.72
N GLY A 319 -27.84 17.73 12.96
CA GLY A 319 -26.55 17.89 12.29
C GLY A 319 -26.52 17.32 10.89
N SER A 320 -25.50 17.70 10.13
CA SER A 320 -25.30 17.30 8.74
C SER A 320 -25.34 15.78 8.55
N LYS A 321 -24.67 15.00 9.41
CA LYS A 321 -24.67 13.53 9.33
C LYS A 321 -26.07 12.93 9.57
N THR A 322 -26.84 13.48 10.50
CA THR A 322 -28.24 13.04 10.71
C THR A 322 -29.09 13.37 9.48
N SER A 323 -28.90 14.55 8.88
CA SER A 323 -29.61 14.94 7.66
C SER A 323 -29.30 14.04 6.47
N GLN A 324 -28.04 13.65 6.28
CA GLN A 324 -27.62 12.72 5.22
C GLN A 324 -28.31 11.35 5.37
N VAL A 325 -28.39 10.83 6.60
CA VAL A 325 -29.09 9.55 6.86
C VAL A 325 -30.60 9.69 6.63
N CYS A 326 -31.21 10.82 7.02
CA CYS A 326 -32.60 11.09 6.67
C CYS A 326 -32.83 11.07 5.16
N GLU A 327 -31.95 11.69 4.38
CA GLU A 327 -32.03 11.71 2.90
C GLU A 327 -31.92 10.30 2.30
N GLN A 328 -30.97 9.49 2.77
CA GLN A 328 -30.84 8.08 2.37
C GLN A 328 -32.11 7.27 2.68
N CYS A 329 -32.77 7.57 3.79
CA CYS A 329 -34.04 6.96 4.20
C CYS A 329 -35.28 7.63 3.57
N LYS A 330 -35.12 8.60 2.65
CA LYS A 330 -36.20 9.36 2.02
C LYS A 330 -37.09 10.13 3.00
N ILE A 331 -36.52 10.59 4.11
CA ILE A 331 -37.20 11.43 5.11
C ILE A 331 -37.00 12.90 4.76
N PRO A 332 -38.06 13.70 4.58
CA PRO A 332 -37.95 15.09 4.17
C PRO A 332 -37.54 15.99 5.33
N VAL A 333 -36.24 16.30 5.45
CA VAL A 333 -35.73 17.24 6.46
C VAL A 333 -36.12 18.66 6.11
N ASN A 334 -36.84 19.34 7.01
CA ASN A 334 -37.29 20.72 6.79
C ASN A 334 -36.39 21.76 7.48
N ILE A 335 -35.74 21.39 8.59
CA ILE A 335 -34.95 22.31 9.42
C ILE A 335 -33.65 21.63 9.83
N ILE A 336 -32.54 22.34 9.65
CA ILE A 336 -31.23 22.02 10.19
C ILE A 336 -30.76 23.25 10.98
N PRO A 337 -30.48 23.14 12.29
CA PRO A 337 -30.07 24.29 13.09
C PRO A 337 -28.66 24.76 12.70
N LYS A 338 -28.38 26.05 12.89
CA LYS A 338 -27.03 26.60 12.66
C LYS A 338 -26.00 26.03 13.63
N LYS A 339 -26.40 25.80 14.88
CA LYS A 339 -25.60 25.12 15.91
C LYS A 339 -26.11 23.69 16.03
N PHE A 340 -25.24 22.69 15.85
CA PHE A 340 -25.61 21.27 15.90
C PHE A 340 -25.74 20.76 17.34
N SER A 341 -26.58 21.41 18.14
CA SER A 341 -26.81 21.10 19.55
C SER A 341 -28.29 21.21 19.91
N GLY A 342 -28.66 20.75 21.11
CA GLY A 342 -30.04 20.88 21.61
C GLY A 342 -30.48 22.35 21.72
N GLU A 343 -29.59 23.21 22.22
CA GLU A 343 -29.81 24.66 22.31
C GLU A 343 -29.98 25.28 20.91
N GLY A 344 -29.20 24.82 19.93
CA GLY A 344 -29.34 25.26 18.55
C GLY A 344 -30.68 24.91 17.92
N VAL A 345 -31.27 23.78 18.30
CA VAL A 345 -32.64 23.41 17.89
C VAL A 345 -33.67 24.32 18.56
N VAL A 346 -33.55 24.58 19.86
CA VAL A 346 -34.43 25.51 20.58
C VAL A 346 -34.38 26.90 19.94
N GLU A 347 -33.18 27.40 19.62
CA GLU A 347 -32.98 28.66 18.91
C GLU A 347 -33.61 28.66 17.51
N ALA A 348 -33.50 27.55 16.77
CA ALA A 348 -34.11 27.43 15.44
C ALA A 348 -35.64 27.38 15.51
N LEU A 349 -36.20 26.72 16.52
CA LEU A 349 -37.64 26.54 16.69
C LEU A 349 -38.34 27.70 17.41
N SER A 350 -37.61 28.58 18.10
CA SER A 350 -38.16 29.79 18.75
C SER A 350 -38.83 30.76 17.78
N LYS A 351 -38.51 30.67 16.48
CA LYS A 351 -39.14 31.44 15.39
C LYS A 351 -40.54 30.96 15.04
N PHE A 352 -40.97 29.83 15.58
CA PHE A 352 -42.29 29.24 15.35
C PHE A 352 -43.16 29.43 16.60
N ASN A 353 -44.48 29.51 16.41
CA ASN A 353 -45.41 29.40 17.54
C ASN A 353 -45.50 27.93 17.97
N LEU A 354 -44.82 27.59 19.07
CA LEU A 354 -44.79 26.25 19.63
C LEU A 354 -45.89 25.97 20.66
N LYS A 355 -46.70 26.97 21.02
CA LYS A 355 -47.77 26.81 22.00
C LYS A 355 -48.71 25.67 21.59
N ASP A 356 -48.86 24.69 22.48
CA ASP A 356 -49.69 23.49 22.33
C ASP A 356 -49.29 22.57 21.15
N LYS A 357 -48.11 22.79 20.55
CA LYS A 357 -47.60 21.97 19.44
C LYS A 357 -47.00 20.67 19.94
N ILE A 358 -47.32 19.57 19.28
CA ILE A 358 -46.78 18.25 19.65
C ILE A 358 -45.43 18.05 18.98
N VAL A 359 -44.39 17.90 19.78
CA VAL A 359 -43.01 17.65 19.31
C VAL A 359 -42.61 16.24 19.70
N PHE A 360 -42.34 15.41 18.69
CA PHE A 360 -41.86 14.04 18.88
C PHE A 360 -40.33 13.98 18.78
N ILE A 361 -39.68 13.46 19.81
CA ILE A 361 -38.22 13.33 19.91
C ILE A 361 -37.86 11.87 20.19
N PRO A 362 -37.75 11.02 19.14
CA PRO A 362 -37.11 9.73 19.28
C PRO A 362 -35.63 9.93 19.63
N ARG A 363 -35.10 9.17 20.60
CA ARG A 363 -33.74 9.38 21.11
C ARG A 363 -33.15 8.14 21.77
N SER A 364 -31.91 8.24 22.25
CA SER A 364 -31.32 7.22 23.12
C SER A 364 -32.03 7.18 24.48
N ALA A 365 -31.99 6.03 25.16
CA ALA A 365 -32.52 5.88 26.51
C ALA A 365 -31.90 6.86 27.55
N ILE A 366 -30.64 7.29 27.35
CA ILE A 366 -29.88 8.17 28.27
C ILE A 366 -29.83 9.61 27.72
N GLY A 367 -30.85 10.03 26.99
CA GLY A 367 -30.84 11.32 26.33
C GLY A 367 -30.91 12.51 27.30
N ARG A 368 -29.99 13.47 27.13
CA ARG A 368 -29.94 14.81 27.75
C ARG A 368 -31.29 15.57 27.82
N ALA A 369 -31.69 16.06 28.99
CA ALA A 369 -33.00 16.69 29.23
C ALA A 369 -33.11 18.14 28.71
N GLU A 370 -31.99 18.76 28.33
CA GLU A 370 -31.88 20.16 27.95
C GLU A 370 -32.76 20.52 26.74
N LEU A 371 -32.76 19.68 25.70
CA LEU A 371 -33.58 19.91 24.50
C LEU A 371 -35.10 19.79 24.78
N PRO A 372 -35.61 18.70 25.40
CA PRO A 372 -37.01 18.64 25.82
C PRO A 372 -37.44 19.84 26.65
N LYS A 373 -36.70 20.16 27.72
CA LYS A 373 -37.03 21.26 28.64
C LYS A 373 -37.09 22.61 27.92
N GLY A 374 -36.08 22.92 27.10
CA GLY A 374 -36.04 24.19 26.37
C GLY A 374 -37.19 24.36 25.36
N LEU A 375 -37.74 23.27 24.82
CA LEU A 375 -38.93 23.33 23.96
C LEU A 375 -40.24 23.39 24.76
N GLU A 376 -40.31 22.76 25.94
CA GLU A 376 -41.44 22.90 26.89
C GLU A 376 -41.59 24.34 27.36
N GLU A 377 -40.47 25.03 27.65
CA GLU A 377 -40.45 26.45 28.03
C GLU A 377 -41.01 27.37 26.93
N LEU A 378 -40.94 26.95 25.66
CA LEU A 378 -41.56 27.64 24.52
C LEU A 378 -43.03 27.26 24.31
N GLY A 379 -43.61 26.44 25.19
CA GLY A 379 -45.02 26.03 25.17
C GLY A 379 -45.32 24.76 24.38
N ALA A 380 -44.32 24.01 23.94
CA ALA A 380 -44.52 22.75 23.22
C ALA A 380 -44.92 21.60 24.15
N VAL A 381 -45.70 20.66 23.63
CA VAL A 381 -46.01 19.38 24.27
C VAL A 381 -45.01 18.33 23.78
N ILE A 382 -44.09 17.91 24.65
CA ILE A 382 -43.01 17.01 24.26
C ILE A 382 -43.40 15.54 24.43
N LYS A 383 -43.13 14.74 23.40
CA LYS A 383 -43.17 13.29 23.42
C LYS A 383 -41.75 12.78 23.18
N THR A 384 -41.09 12.28 24.22
CA THR A 384 -39.76 11.65 24.09
C THR A 384 -39.90 10.14 24.23
N VAL A 385 -39.27 9.39 23.33
CA VAL A 385 -39.23 7.92 23.44
C VAL A 385 -37.84 7.37 23.14
N PRO A 386 -37.40 6.36 23.90
CA PRO A 386 -36.17 5.63 23.57
C PRO A 386 -36.40 4.78 22.32
N VAL A 387 -35.55 4.95 21.30
CA VAL A 387 -35.55 4.11 20.10
C VAL A 387 -34.26 3.30 19.94
N TYR A 388 -33.30 3.50 20.84
CA TYR A 388 -32.14 2.63 20.98
C TYR A 388 -31.52 2.76 22.36
N ASN A 389 -30.70 1.78 22.71
CA ASN A 389 -29.80 1.81 23.83
C ASN A 389 -28.35 1.61 23.36
N VAL A 390 -27.40 1.97 24.22
CA VAL A 390 -25.98 1.74 23.99
C VAL A 390 -25.53 0.69 24.99
N SER A 391 -24.91 -0.38 24.52
CA SER A 391 -24.43 -1.47 25.36
C SER A 391 -23.00 -1.86 25.01
N LEU A 392 -22.38 -2.71 25.85
CA LEU A 392 -21.15 -3.39 25.46
C LEU A 392 -21.45 -4.31 24.26
N PRO A 393 -20.55 -4.39 23.28
CA PRO A 393 -20.77 -5.20 22.11
C PRO A 393 -20.83 -6.69 22.48
N ARG A 394 -21.73 -7.40 21.82
CA ARG A 394 -21.82 -8.86 21.93
C ARG A 394 -20.53 -9.51 21.46
N LYS A 395 -20.20 -10.68 22.02
CA LYS A 395 -18.96 -11.41 21.69
C LYS A 395 -18.79 -11.63 20.19
N SER A 396 -19.86 -11.95 19.47
CA SER A 396 -19.87 -12.15 18.02
C SER A 396 -19.45 -10.91 17.22
N VAL A 397 -19.67 -9.70 17.74
CA VAL A 397 -19.33 -8.43 17.06
C VAL A 397 -17.83 -8.15 17.16
N ILE A 398 -17.18 -8.59 18.25
CA ILE A 398 -15.76 -8.30 18.52
C ILE A 398 -14.83 -9.50 18.28
N GLU A 399 -15.36 -10.67 17.94
CA GLU A 399 -14.59 -11.91 17.81
C GLU A 399 -13.46 -11.79 16.79
N GLU A 400 -13.77 -11.22 15.62
CA GLU A 400 -12.78 -10.97 14.58
C GLU A 400 -11.76 -9.90 15.01
N SER A 401 -12.22 -8.78 15.57
CA SER A 401 -11.36 -7.71 16.07
C SER A 401 -10.39 -8.20 17.15
N LEU A 402 -10.83 -9.10 18.03
CA LEU A 402 -10.01 -9.74 19.06
C LEU A 402 -8.94 -10.63 18.44
N LYS A 403 -9.28 -11.41 17.40
CA LYS A 403 -8.31 -12.24 16.68
C LYS A 403 -7.25 -11.36 16.01
N GLN A 404 -7.68 -10.35 15.25
CA GLN A 404 -6.77 -9.41 14.58
C GLN A 404 -5.85 -8.69 15.57
N LEU A 405 -6.38 -8.26 16.71
CA LEU A 405 -5.60 -7.59 17.75
C LEU A 405 -4.52 -8.51 18.33
N LYS A 406 -4.84 -9.77 18.62
CA LYS A 406 -3.89 -10.77 19.16
C LYS A 406 -2.78 -11.15 18.18
N GLU A 407 -3.09 -11.21 16.89
CA GLU A 407 -2.14 -11.54 15.82
C GLU A 407 -1.29 -10.33 15.38
N SER A 408 -1.53 -9.15 15.95
CA SER A 408 -0.88 -7.90 15.57
C SER A 408 -0.08 -7.30 16.73
N LYS A 409 0.83 -6.39 16.38
CA LYS A 409 1.51 -5.52 17.34
C LYS A 409 1.03 -4.09 17.11
N PRO A 410 0.06 -3.59 17.91
CA PRO A 410 -0.41 -2.21 17.79
C PRO A 410 0.70 -1.20 18.10
N ASP A 411 0.80 -0.17 17.27
CA ASP A 411 1.66 1.00 17.52
C ASP A 411 0.92 2.06 18.32
N VAL A 412 -0.39 2.20 18.09
CA VAL A 412 -1.23 3.18 18.78
C VAL A 412 -2.67 2.72 18.99
N TYR A 413 -3.21 3.05 20.17
CA TYR A 413 -4.63 2.93 20.48
C TYR A 413 -5.31 4.30 20.45
N VAL A 414 -6.43 4.40 19.73
CA VAL A 414 -7.21 5.62 19.57
C VAL A 414 -8.54 5.50 20.29
N PHE A 415 -8.74 6.38 21.27
CA PHE A 415 -9.98 6.50 22.04
C PHE A 415 -10.71 7.81 21.72
N THR A 416 -12.00 7.70 21.40
CA THR A 416 -12.83 8.85 20.99
C THR A 416 -13.78 9.36 22.07
N SER A 417 -13.89 8.66 23.19
CA SER A 417 -14.63 9.12 24.37
C SER A 417 -14.13 8.41 25.63
N PRO A 418 -14.40 8.96 26.84
CA PRO A 418 -14.14 8.25 28.09
C PRO A 418 -14.74 6.84 28.12
N SER A 419 -15.99 6.69 27.65
CA SER A 419 -16.68 5.40 27.62
C SER A 419 -16.01 4.38 26.71
N THR A 420 -15.46 4.79 25.56
CA THR A 420 -14.74 3.85 24.68
C THR A 420 -13.49 3.27 25.35
N PHE A 421 -12.81 4.05 26.19
CA PHE A 421 -11.64 3.60 26.94
C PHE A 421 -12.01 2.64 28.07
N GLU A 422 -12.96 3.03 28.94
CA GLU A 422 -13.39 2.17 30.05
C GLU A 422 -14.00 0.85 29.56
N ASN A 423 -14.78 0.90 28.47
CA ASN A 423 -15.33 -0.30 27.87
C ASN A 423 -14.25 -1.18 27.25
N PHE A 424 -13.22 -0.59 26.61
CA PHE A 424 -12.09 -1.35 26.11
C PHE A 424 -11.40 -2.12 27.24
N LEU A 425 -11.11 -1.47 28.37
CA LEU A 425 -10.51 -2.13 29.53
C LEU A 425 -11.38 -3.27 30.06
N THR A 426 -12.71 -3.06 30.10
CA THR A 426 -13.68 -4.06 30.54
C THR A 426 -13.72 -5.27 29.61
N ILE A 427 -13.81 -5.04 28.29
CA ILE A 427 -13.87 -6.08 27.25
C ILE A 427 -12.58 -6.90 27.25
N MET A 428 -11.43 -6.22 27.31
CA MET A 428 -10.11 -6.84 27.29
C MET A 428 -9.70 -7.41 28.65
N LYS A 429 -10.50 -7.19 29.71
CA LYS A 429 -10.22 -7.58 31.10
C LYS A 429 -8.83 -7.10 31.55
N VAL A 430 -8.56 -5.83 31.35
CA VAL A 430 -7.26 -5.22 31.66
C VAL A 430 -7.24 -4.77 33.12
N ASP A 431 -6.57 -5.54 33.97
CA ASP A 431 -6.43 -5.23 35.40
C ASP A 431 -5.44 -4.09 35.66
N ASN A 432 -4.36 -4.02 34.86
CA ASN A 432 -3.33 -2.98 34.97
C ASN A 432 -3.15 -2.23 33.64
N PRO A 433 -3.89 -1.12 33.44
CA PRO A 433 -3.80 -0.32 32.21
C PRO A 433 -2.39 0.19 31.90
N VAL A 434 -1.61 0.56 32.93
CA VAL A 434 -0.24 1.07 32.77
C VAL A 434 0.67 0.01 32.15
N LEU A 435 0.55 -1.24 32.62
CA LEU A 435 1.32 -2.35 32.07
C LEU A 435 0.85 -2.72 30.66
N TYR A 436 -0.47 -2.74 30.43
CA TYR A 436 -1.06 -3.11 29.14
C TYR A 436 -0.61 -2.18 28.01
N PHE A 437 -0.59 -0.86 28.24
CA PHE A 437 -0.16 0.12 27.25
C PHE A 437 1.34 0.42 27.29
N LYS A 438 2.14 -0.37 28.01
CA LYS A 438 3.59 -0.15 28.11
C LYS A 438 4.24 -0.33 26.73
N GLY A 439 4.91 0.71 26.26
CA GLY A 439 5.63 0.69 24.97
C GLY A 439 4.73 0.86 23.75
N VAL A 440 3.45 1.20 23.93
CA VAL A 440 2.49 1.51 22.87
C VAL A 440 1.98 2.94 23.06
N ASP A 441 1.77 3.67 21.97
CA ASP A 441 1.24 5.02 22.05
C ASP A 441 -0.28 5.01 22.32
N VAL A 442 -0.77 5.98 23.10
CA VAL A 442 -2.20 6.15 23.36
C VAL A 442 -2.63 7.53 22.89
N ALA A 443 -3.70 7.57 22.11
CA ALA A 443 -4.23 8.75 21.48
C ALA A 443 -5.66 9.04 21.97
N ALA A 444 -5.90 10.28 22.37
CA ALA A 444 -7.21 10.77 22.79
C ALA A 444 -7.73 11.80 21.79
N ILE A 445 -9.00 11.71 21.41
CA ILE A 445 -9.60 12.69 20.48
C ILE A 445 -9.68 14.10 21.08
N GLY A 446 -9.74 14.22 22.41
CA GLY A 446 -9.98 15.48 23.10
C GLY A 446 -9.78 15.40 24.62
N PRO A 447 -9.95 16.53 25.33
CA PRO A 447 -9.49 16.70 26.71
C PRO A 447 -10.23 15.80 27.72
N THR A 448 -11.54 15.59 27.56
CA THR A 448 -12.31 14.73 28.48
C THR A 448 -11.87 13.27 28.41
N THR A 449 -11.63 12.76 27.20
CA THR A 449 -11.08 11.42 26.97
C THR A 449 -9.66 11.31 27.51
N LYS A 450 -8.84 12.34 27.31
CA LYS A 450 -7.48 12.40 27.86
C LYS A 450 -7.51 12.28 29.39
N SER A 451 -8.32 13.07 30.07
CA SER A 451 -8.45 13.02 31.53
C SER A 451 -8.90 11.64 32.03
N ALA A 452 -9.83 10.98 31.33
CA ALA A 452 -10.26 9.62 31.70
C ALA A 452 -9.10 8.61 31.61
N ILE A 453 -8.31 8.66 30.53
CA ILE A 453 -7.14 7.79 30.35
C ILE A 453 -6.07 8.07 31.42
N GLU A 454 -5.76 9.33 31.66
CA GLU A 454 -4.74 9.74 32.62
C GLU A 454 -5.16 9.47 34.07
N SER A 455 -6.47 9.42 34.38
CA SER A 455 -6.98 9.01 35.69
C SER A 455 -6.59 7.57 36.07
N LYS A 456 -6.38 6.71 35.06
CA LYS A 456 -5.85 5.35 35.20
C LYS A 456 -4.32 5.30 35.11
N LYS A 457 -3.65 6.45 35.17
CA LYS A 457 -2.19 6.63 35.07
C LYS A 457 -1.60 6.22 33.72
N VAL A 458 -2.41 6.09 32.68
CA VAL A 458 -1.95 5.83 31.31
C VAL A 458 -1.60 7.17 30.66
N LYS A 459 -0.39 7.28 30.08
CA LYS A 459 0.05 8.49 29.39
C LYS A 459 -0.63 8.60 28.03
N VAL A 460 -1.22 9.77 27.74
CA VAL A 460 -1.68 10.11 26.39
C VAL A 460 -0.55 10.77 25.62
N SER A 461 -0.05 10.10 24.58
CA SER A 461 1.02 10.59 23.71
C SER A 461 0.50 11.59 22.65
N ILE A 462 -0.75 11.41 22.20
CA ILE A 462 -1.29 12.12 21.04
C ILE A 462 -2.68 12.69 21.39
N MET A 463 -2.85 14.00 21.22
CA MET A 463 -4.16 14.67 21.28
C MET A 463 -4.15 15.87 20.32
N PRO A 464 -5.13 15.97 19.41
CA PRO A 464 -5.17 17.06 18.43
C PRO A 464 -5.71 18.35 19.05
N SER A 465 -5.43 19.48 18.41
CA SER A 465 -6.06 20.77 18.72
C SER A 465 -7.50 20.82 18.20
N GLU A 466 -7.76 20.21 17.04
CA GLU A 466 -9.09 20.02 16.48
C GLU A 466 -9.63 18.62 16.86
N TYR A 467 -10.73 18.55 17.61
CA TYR A 467 -11.26 17.30 18.17
C TYR A 467 -12.04 16.45 17.15
N THR A 468 -11.43 16.22 15.99
CA THR A 468 -11.96 15.44 14.87
C THR A 468 -11.00 14.30 14.51
N ILE A 469 -11.50 13.26 13.81
CA ILE A 469 -10.65 12.15 13.35
C ILE A 469 -9.53 12.66 12.43
N LYS A 470 -9.86 13.63 11.56
CA LYS A 470 -8.88 14.29 10.69
C LYS A 470 -7.81 15.05 11.50
N GLY A 471 -8.23 15.84 12.50
CA GLY A 471 -7.31 16.51 13.41
C GLY A 471 -6.38 15.52 14.11
N LEU A 472 -6.91 14.38 14.56
CA LEU A 472 -6.14 13.32 15.19
C LEU A 472 -5.13 12.68 14.24
N ALA A 473 -5.53 12.39 13.00
CA ALA A 473 -4.64 11.85 11.96
C ALA A 473 -3.47 12.81 11.69
N ASN A 474 -3.75 14.10 11.50
CA ASN A 474 -2.71 15.12 11.32
C ASN A 474 -1.75 15.17 12.51
N LYS A 475 -2.28 15.14 13.74
CA LYS A 475 -1.44 15.17 14.94
C LYS A 475 -0.55 13.93 15.07
N MET A 476 -1.06 12.78 14.65
CA MET A 476 -0.31 11.53 14.64
C MET A 476 0.84 11.55 13.61
N ILE A 477 0.61 12.16 12.43
CA ILE A 477 1.67 12.38 11.44
C ILE A 477 2.80 13.24 12.03
N GLU A 478 2.46 14.37 12.64
CA GLU A 478 3.45 15.24 13.30
C GLU A 478 4.25 14.48 14.36
N TYR A 479 3.55 13.73 15.21
CA TYR A 479 4.15 12.96 16.30
C TYR A 479 5.18 11.94 15.78
N TYR A 480 4.83 11.11 14.80
CA TYR A 480 5.75 10.10 14.29
C TYR A 480 6.91 10.70 13.49
N ARG A 481 6.70 11.82 12.77
CA ARG A 481 7.80 12.56 12.12
C ARG A 481 8.83 13.08 13.14
N THR A 482 8.39 13.52 14.32
CA THR A 482 9.32 13.98 15.37
C THR A 482 10.04 12.85 16.10
N LYS A 483 9.47 11.64 16.11
CA LYS A 483 10.03 10.47 16.80
C LYS A 483 11.05 9.71 15.95
N GLU A 484 11.00 9.89 14.63
CA GLU A 484 11.93 9.28 13.65
C GLU A 484 13.15 10.16 13.35
N LYS A 485 13.16 11.43 13.81
CA LYS A 485 14.35 12.30 13.87
C LYS A 485 15.08 12.06 15.19
#